data_AF-A0A925J4K7-F1
#
_entry.id   AF-A0A925J4K7-F1
#
_cell.length_a   1.000
_cell.length_b   1.000
_cell.length_c   1.000
_cell.angle_alpha   90.00
_cell.angle_beta   90.00
_cell.angle_gamma   90.00
#
_symmetry.space_group_name_H-M   'P 1'
#
loop_
_entity.id
_entity.type
_entity.pdbx_description
1 polymer ?
#
loop_
_entity_poly.entity_id
_entity_poly.type
_entity_poly.pdbx_seq_one_letter_code
_entity_poly.pdbx_strand_id
1 'polypeptide(L)'
;MDLITPSFGLIFWQLVFFLLLVFVLGKFAWKPILASLREREQSIEDALELSRQTRAEMAELKASNDQILIEARIERDAIIRQAREAADGLIAQSKADAAEAGRKELDKARKAIQDEQAAVVAQMKKDVAILALNIAEKVLRKELADKKAQEALVSDLVADARMN
;
A
#
# COMPACT_ATOMS: atom_id res chain seq x y z
N MET A 1 -29.37 -46.25 103.20
CA MET A 1 -28.97 -46.20 101.77
C MET A 1 -29.49 -44.88 101.20
N ASP A 2 -29.02 -43.75 101.72
CA ASP A 2 -29.49 -42.40 101.32
C ASP A 2 -28.50 -41.68 100.40
N LEU A 3 -27.59 -42.43 99.76
CA LEU A 3 -26.47 -41.87 99.01
C LEU A 3 -26.68 -41.82 97.49
N ILE A 4 -27.86 -42.22 96.99
CA ILE A 4 -28.10 -42.40 95.54
C ILE A 4 -29.37 -41.69 95.03
N THR A 5 -30.24 -41.17 95.90
CA THR A 5 -31.32 -40.29 95.45
C THR A 5 -30.86 -38.83 95.55
N PRO A 6 -30.56 -38.16 94.43
CA PRO A 6 -30.22 -36.74 94.47
C PRO A 6 -31.35 -35.99 95.19
N SER A 7 -30.98 -35.09 96.10
CA SER A 7 -31.97 -34.29 96.82
C SER A 7 -32.83 -33.53 95.81
N PHE A 8 -34.15 -33.53 95.99
CA PHE A 8 -35.09 -32.86 95.08
C PHE A 8 -34.71 -31.40 94.78
N GLY A 9 -34.07 -30.72 95.75
CA GLY A 9 -33.52 -29.38 95.58
C GLY A 9 -32.39 -29.28 94.54
N LEU A 10 -31.49 -30.26 94.46
CA LEU A 10 -30.41 -30.26 93.45
C LEU A 10 -30.96 -30.43 92.03
N ILE A 11 -31.93 -31.34 91.85
CA ILE A 11 -32.58 -31.55 90.53
C ILE A 11 -33.32 -30.29 90.09
N PHE A 12 -34.04 -29.62 91.01
CA PHE A 12 -34.75 -28.39 90.70
C PHE A 12 -33.80 -27.28 90.22
N TRP A 13 -32.73 -27.01 90.97
CA TRP A 13 -31.75 -26.00 90.58
C TRP A 13 -30.99 -26.36 89.30
N GLN A 14 -30.66 -27.64 89.09
CA GLN A 14 -30.06 -28.12 87.84
C GLN A 14 -30.97 -27.89 86.64
N LEU A 15 -32.29 -28.15 86.77
CA LEU A 15 -33.26 -27.88 85.71
C LEU A 15 -33.38 -26.39 85.42
N VAL A 16 -33.40 -25.54 86.46
CA VAL A 16 -33.43 -24.08 86.32
C VAL A 16 -32.19 -23.58 85.58
N PHE A 17 -30.99 -24.02 85.97
CA PHE A 17 -29.75 -23.64 85.27
C PHE A 17 -29.68 -24.20 83.85
N PHE A 18 -30.17 -25.42 83.61
CA PHE A 18 -30.25 -26.01 82.27
C PHE A 18 -31.19 -25.21 81.37
N LEU A 19 -32.39 -24.86 81.83
CA LEU A 19 -33.34 -24.05 81.06
C LEU A 19 -32.79 -22.64 80.82
N LEU A 20 -32.13 -22.04 81.81
CA LEU A 20 -31.46 -20.75 81.65
C LEU A 20 -30.33 -20.83 80.61
N LEU A 21 -29.51 -21.88 80.63
CA LEU A 21 -28.47 -22.13 79.64
C LEU A 21 -29.05 -22.33 78.24
N VAL A 22 -30.11 -23.13 78.09
CA VAL A 22 -30.80 -23.35 76.82
C VAL A 22 -31.41 -22.05 76.29
N PHE A 23 -31.99 -21.22 77.15
CA PHE A 23 -32.51 -19.90 76.76
C PHE A 23 -31.41 -18.97 76.25
N VAL A 24 -30.27 -18.91 76.96
CA VAL A 24 -29.10 -18.14 76.55
C VAL A 24 -28.54 -18.67 75.23
N LEU A 25 -28.31 -19.98 75.10
CA LEU A 25 -27.81 -20.59 73.86
C LEU A 25 -28.79 -20.40 72.68
N GLY A 26 -30.09 -20.59 72.91
CA GLY A 26 -31.12 -20.39 71.89
C GLY A 26 -31.16 -18.95 71.37
N LYS A 27 -30.98 -17.97 72.25
CA LYS A 27 -30.96 -16.55 71.87
C LYS A 27 -29.63 -16.12 71.23
N PHE A 28 -28.50 -16.59 71.75
CA PHE A 28 -27.17 -16.09 71.38
C PHE A 28 -26.42 -16.96 70.36
N ALA A 29 -26.54 -18.29 70.37
CA ALA A 29 -25.79 -19.17 69.47
C ALA A 29 -26.52 -19.44 68.15
N TRP A 30 -27.86 -19.45 68.14
CA TRP A 30 -28.62 -19.79 66.92
C TRP A 30 -28.45 -18.76 65.80
N LYS A 31 -28.45 -17.46 66.15
CA LYS A 31 -28.27 -16.35 65.20
C LYS A 31 -26.93 -16.40 64.45
N PRO A 32 -25.76 -16.48 65.11
CA PRO A 32 -24.47 -16.51 64.41
C PRO A 32 -24.26 -17.78 63.58
N ILE A 33 -24.78 -18.94 64.02
CA ILE A 33 -24.69 -20.19 63.24
C ILE A 33 -25.49 -20.06 61.94
N LEU A 34 -26.74 -19.58 61.99
CA LEU A 34 -27.55 -19.38 60.80
C LEU A 34 -26.96 -18.31 59.88
N ALA A 35 -26.39 -17.24 60.45
CA ALA A 35 -25.72 -16.20 59.68
C ALA A 35 -24.52 -16.77 58.90
N SER A 36 -23.66 -17.57 59.54
CA SER A 36 -22.50 -18.17 58.87
C SER A 36 -22.90 -19.19 57.80
N LEU A 37 -23.99 -19.94 57.99
CA LEU A 37 -24.52 -20.84 56.96
C LEU A 37 -25.03 -20.05 55.75
N ARG A 38 -25.80 -18.98 55.97
CA ARG A 38 -26.30 -18.12 54.89
C ARG A 38 -25.18 -17.42 54.14
N GLU A 39 -24.15 -16.96 54.85
CA GLU A 39 -22.96 -16.36 54.23
C GLU A 39 -22.23 -17.35 53.33
N ARG A 40 -22.09 -18.61 53.76
CA ARG A 40 -21.53 -19.68 52.92
C ARG A 40 -22.39 -19.99 51.70
N GLU A 41 -23.70 -20.10 51.89
CA GLU A 41 -24.65 -20.35 50.81
C GLU A 41 -24.58 -19.24 49.76
N GLN A 42 -24.66 -17.99 50.20
CA GLN A 42 -24.55 -16.82 49.35
C GLN A 42 -23.19 -16.75 48.63
N SER A 43 -22.08 -16.98 49.34
CA SER A 43 -20.75 -17.00 48.72
C SER A 43 -20.61 -18.09 47.64
N ILE A 44 -21.23 -19.25 47.84
CA ILE A 44 -21.20 -20.33 46.84
C ILE A 44 -22.05 -19.96 45.64
N GLU A 45 -23.24 -19.39 45.86
CA GLU A 45 -24.13 -18.95 44.79
C GLU A 45 -23.48 -17.84 43.95
N ASP A 46 -22.90 -16.84 44.60
CA ASP A 46 -22.17 -15.75 43.95
C ASP A 46 -20.97 -16.28 43.15
N ALA A 47 -20.21 -17.22 43.70
CA ALA A 47 -19.07 -17.83 42.99
C ALA A 47 -19.50 -18.66 41.78
N LEU A 48 -20.62 -19.39 41.88
CA LEU A 48 -21.18 -20.16 40.77
C LEU A 48 -21.72 -19.25 39.67
N GLU A 49 -22.42 -18.19 40.06
CA GLU A 49 -22.96 -17.22 39.11
C GLU A 49 -21.85 -16.47 38.39
N LEU A 50 -20.84 -15.98 39.11
CA LEU A 50 -19.64 -15.39 38.51
C LEU A 50 -18.96 -16.37 37.55
N SER A 51 -18.81 -17.64 37.92
CA SER A 51 -18.22 -18.64 37.03
C SER A 51 -19.02 -18.84 35.75
N ARG A 52 -20.36 -18.85 35.82
CA ARG A 52 -21.24 -18.94 34.64
C ARG A 52 -21.10 -17.71 33.75
N GLN A 53 -21.13 -16.52 34.35
CA GLN A 53 -20.97 -15.26 33.62
C GLN A 53 -19.61 -15.19 32.92
N THR A 54 -18.52 -15.46 33.63
CA THR A 54 -17.18 -15.50 33.02
C THR A 54 -17.08 -16.53 31.90
N ARG A 55 -17.71 -17.72 32.04
CA ARG A 55 -17.72 -18.71 30.95
C ARG A 55 -18.49 -18.23 29.73
N ALA A 56 -19.61 -17.55 29.93
CA ALA A 56 -20.40 -16.96 28.85
C ALA A 56 -19.63 -15.84 28.14
N GLU A 57 -19.05 -14.91 28.89
CA GLU A 57 -18.22 -13.83 28.37
C GLU A 57 -17.00 -14.37 27.61
N MET A 58 -16.33 -15.41 28.13
CA MET A 58 -15.21 -16.05 27.45
C MET A 58 -15.63 -16.73 26.14
N ALA A 59 -16.82 -17.33 26.10
CA ALA A 59 -17.36 -17.92 24.87
C ALA A 59 -17.69 -16.85 23.83
N GLU A 60 -18.31 -15.75 24.24
CA GLU A 60 -18.61 -14.59 23.38
C GLU A 60 -17.32 -13.93 22.87
N LEU A 61 -16.35 -13.68 23.75
CA LEU A 61 -15.06 -13.13 23.40
C LEU A 61 -14.32 -14.02 22.39
N LYS A 62 -14.39 -15.34 22.57
CA LYS A 62 -13.79 -16.30 21.62
C LYS A 62 -14.49 -16.26 20.27
N ALA A 63 -15.83 -16.23 20.24
CA ALA A 63 -16.59 -16.11 19.00
C ALA A 63 -16.29 -14.79 18.27
N SER A 64 -16.22 -13.68 19.00
CA SER A 64 -15.86 -12.36 18.48
C SER A 64 -14.43 -12.34 17.91
N ASN A 65 -13.45 -12.92 18.63
CA ASN A 65 -12.08 -13.04 18.12
C ASN A 65 -12.02 -13.90 16.85
N ASP A 66 -12.72 -15.04 16.82
CA ASP A 66 -12.78 -15.90 15.64
C ASP A 66 -13.37 -15.13 14.45
N GLN A 67 -14.38 -14.29 14.67
CA GLN A 67 -14.97 -13.41 13.65
C GLN A 67 -14.00 -12.32 13.17
N ILE A 68 -13.32 -11.63 14.09
CA ILE A 68 -12.31 -10.61 13.77
C ILE A 68 -11.17 -11.21 12.95
N LEU A 69 -10.73 -12.44 13.28
CA LEU A 69 -9.69 -13.14 12.52
C LEU A 69 -10.14 -13.48 11.10
N ILE A 70 -11.40 -13.84 10.90
CA ILE A 70 -11.96 -14.08 9.57
C ILE A 70 -12.03 -12.78 8.78
N GLU A 71 -12.53 -11.71 9.38
CA GLU A 71 -12.62 -10.39 8.74
C GLU A 71 -11.24 -9.85 8.36
N ALA A 72 -10.26 -9.94 9.26
CA ALA A 72 -8.88 -9.55 8.99
C ALA A 72 -8.25 -10.36 7.83
N ARG A 73 -8.59 -11.65 7.68
CA ARG A 73 -8.14 -12.47 6.55
C ARG A 73 -8.78 -12.03 5.24
N ILE A 74 -10.08 -11.73 5.24
CA ILE A 74 -10.80 -11.23 4.07
C ILE A 74 -10.23 -9.88 3.63
N GLU A 75 -10.03 -8.96 4.57
CA GLU A 75 -9.45 -7.65 4.30
C GLU A 75 -8.02 -7.75 3.77
N ARG A 76 -7.18 -8.59 4.40
CA ARG A 76 -5.83 -8.87 3.91
C ARG A 76 -5.85 -9.37 2.46
N ASP A 77 -6.72 -10.34 2.16
CA ASP A 77 -6.79 -10.93 0.82
C ASP A 77 -7.32 -9.91 -0.21
N ALA A 78 -8.22 -9.01 0.20
CA ALA A 78 -8.67 -7.89 -0.62
C ALA A 78 -7.53 -6.89 -0.90
N ILE A 79 -6.74 -6.51 0.12
CA ILE A 79 -5.58 -5.62 -0.03
C ILE A 79 -4.55 -6.25 -0.98
N ILE A 80 -4.23 -7.53 -0.81
CA ILE A 80 -3.27 -8.23 -1.68
C ILE A 80 -3.78 -8.26 -3.13
N ARG A 81 -5.08 -8.50 -3.34
CA ARG A 81 -5.68 -8.51 -4.68
C ARG A 81 -5.61 -7.13 -5.32
N GLN A 82 -6.03 -6.09 -4.61
CA GLN A 82 -5.96 -4.70 -5.09
C GLN A 82 -4.53 -4.27 -5.41
N ALA A 83 -3.56 -4.66 -4.57
CA ALA A 83 -2.15 -4.38 -4.82
C ALA A 83 -1.63 -5.05 -6.09
N ARG A 84 -2.04 -6.30 -6.37
CA ARG A 84 -1.71 -7.00 -7.62
C ARG A 84 -2.35 -6.33 -8.83
N GLU A 85 -3.64 -6.02 -8.77
CA GLU A 85 -4.35 -5.34 -9.85
C GLU A 85 -3.74 -3.96 -10.15
N ALA A 86 -3.38 -3.20 -9.12
CA ALA A 86 -2.70 -1.92 -9.27
C ALA A 86 -1.29 -2.07 -9.86
N ALA A 87 -0.53 -3.08 -9.44
CA ALA A 87 0.79 -3.37 -9.99
C ALA A 87 0.72 -3.78 -11.46
N ASP A 88 -0.21 -4.66 -11.82
CA ASP A 88 -0.43 -5.10 -13.20
C ASP A 88 -0.88 -3.93 -14.08
N GLY A 89 -1.77 -3.06 -13.57
CA GLY A 89 -2.18 -1.83 -14.23
C GLY A 89 -1.02 -0.86 -14.46
N LEU A 90 -0.18 -0.66 -13.44
CA LEU A 90 1.02 0.19 -13.54
C LEU A 90 2.01 -0.35 -14.57
N ILE A 91 2.24 -1.66 -14.61
CA ILE A 91 3.12 -2.31 -15.59
C ILE A 91 2.55 -2.15 -17.00
N ALA A 92 1.24 -2.34 -17.19
CA ALA A 92 0.59 -2.17 -18.48
C ALA A 92 0.68 -0.72 -18.97
N GLN A 93 0.41 0.25 -18.09
CA GLN A 93 0.53 1.67 -18.41
C GLN A 93 1.99 2.06 -18.72
N SER A 94 2.94 1.62 -17.91
CA SER A 94 4.37 1.89 -18.15
C SER A 94 4.85 1.32 -19.49
N LYS A 95 4.37 0.14 -19.88
CA LYS A 95 4.66 -0.46 -21.20
C LYS A 95 4.04 0.35 -22.34
N ALA A 96 2.82 0.83 -22.17
CA ALA A 96 2.15 1.68 -23.16
C ALA A 96 2.90 3.00 -23.34
N ASP A 97 3.24 3.68 -22.24
CA ASP A 97 3.96 4.95 -22.25
C ASP A 97 5.36 4.77 -22.86
N ALA A 98 6.07 3.69 -22.52
CA ALA A 98 7.36 3.37 -23.11
C ALA A 98 7.27 3.11 -24.63
N ALA A 99 6.22 2.41 -25.08
CA ALA A 99 6.00 2.17 -26.50
C ALA A 99 5.68 3.47 -27.26
N GLU A 100 4.88 4.37 -26.66
CA GLU A 100 4.59 5.68 -27.24
C GLU A 100 5.84 6.57 -27.30
N ALA A 101 6.61 6.63 -26.20
CA ALA A 101 7.86 7.37 -26.15
C ALA A 101 8.86 6.84 -27.19
N GLY A 102 8.97 5.52 -27.33
CA GLY A 102 9.82 4.88 -28.34
C GLY A 102 9.39 5.22 -29.77
N ARG A 103 8.08 5.25 -30.06
CA ARG A 103 7.56 5.68 -31.36
C ARG A 103 7.90 7.14 -31.65
N LYS A 104 7.67 8.03 -30.69
CA LYS A 104 8.02 9.46 -30.81
C LYS A 104 9.51 9.66 -31.09
N GLU A 105 10.37 8.89 -30.42
CA GLU A 105 11.81 8.98 -30.62
C GLU A 105 12.24 8.46 -31.99
N LEU A 106 11.65 7.36 -32.47
CA LEU A 106 11.88 6.86 -33.83
C LEU A 106 11.41 7.86 -34.89
N ASP A 107 10.28 8.51 -34.69
CA ASP A 107 9.78 9.51 -35.64
C ASP A 107 10.69 10.75 -35.68
N LYS A 108 11.20 11.21 -34.53
CA LYS A 108 12.22 12.26 -34.47
C LYS A 108 13.50 11.84 -35.19
N ALA A 109 13.98 10.63 -34.95
CA ALA A 109 15.20 10.12 -35.59
C ALA A 109 15.03 10.05 -37.12
N ARG A 110 13.86 9.58 -37.61
CA ARG A 110 13.54 9.57 -39.04
C ARG A 110 13.52 10.97 -39.63
N LYS A 111 12.93 11.93 -38.93
CA LYS A 111 12.91 13.33 -39.38
C LYS A 111 14.33 13.92 -39.43
N ALA A 112 15.13 13.69 -38.41
CA ALA A 112 16.53 14.12 -38.39
C ALA A 112 17.34 13.52 -39.56
N ILE A 113 17.15 12.23 -39.86
CA ILE A 113 17.78 11.57 -41.01
C ILE A 113 17.34 12.21 -42.34
N GLN A 114 16.05 12.54 -42.49
CA GLN A 114 15.56 13.21 -43.70
C GLN A 114 16.16 14.61 -43.86
N ASP A 115 16.22 15.38 -42.77
CA ASP A 115 16.83 16.71 -42.76
C ASP A 115 18.33 16.64 -43.09
N GLU A 116 19.03 15.65 -42.54
CA GLU A 116 20.45 15.42 -42.82
C GLU A 116 20.70 14.96 -44.27
N GLN A 117 19.87 14.07 -44.82
CA GLN A 117 19.92 13.71 -46.23
C GLN A 117 19.71 14.92 -47.14
N ALA A 118 18.74 15.79 -46.81
CA ALA A 118 18.50 17.01 -47.57
C ALA A 118 19.70 17.97 -47.51
N ALA A 119 20.33 18.12 -46.34
CA ALA A 119 21.54 18.91 -46.16
C ALA A 119 22.72 18.35 -46.97
N VAL A 120 22.92 17.02 -46.95
CA VAL A 120 23.96 16.34 -47.74
C VAL A 120 23.74 16.55 -49.24
N VAL A 121 22.50 16.40 -49.73
CA VAL A 121 22.17 16.64 -51.14
C VAL A 121 22.42 18.10 -51.53
N ALA A 122 22.08 19.06 -50.66
CA ALA A 122 22.37 20.47 -50.91
C ALA A 122 23.88 20.74 -50.99
N GLN A 123 24.66 20.12 -50.11
CA GLN A 123 26.13 20.22 -50.13
C GLN A 123 26.71 19.59 -51.40
N MET A 124 26.26 18.39 -51.80
CA MET A 124 26.71 17.75 -53.04
C MET A 124 26.39 18.62 -54.27
N LYS A 125 25.22 19.26 -54.33
CA LYS A 125 24.88 20.19 -55.42
C LYS A 125 25.86 21.37 -55.49
N LYS A 126 26.24 21.93 -54.34
CA LYS A 126 27.23 23.00 -54.26
C LYS A 126 28.61 22.53 -54.73
N ASP A 127 29.04 21.35 -54.30
CA ASP A 127 30.33 20.78 -54.67
C ASP A 127 30.39 20.47 -56.18
N VAL A 128 29.30 19.96 -56.76
CA VAL A 128 29.16 19.74 -58.20
C VAL A 128 29.19 21.06 -58.98
N ALA A 129 28.53 22.11 -58.49
CA ALA A 129 28.57 23.43 -59.12
C ALA A 129 29.98 24.02 -59.14
N ILE A 130 30.74 23.89 -58.04
CA ILE A 130 32.15 24.31 -57.96
C ILE A 130 33.01 23.49 -58.92
N LEU A 131 32.83 22.17 -58.98
CA LEU A 131 33.56 21.31 -59.91
C LEU A 131 33.27 21.67 -61.36
N ALA A 132 32.00 21.91 -61.72
CA ALA A 132 31.59 22.33 -63.05
C ALA A 132 32.21 23.69 -63.42
N LEU A 133 32.22 24.65 -62.50
CA LEU A 133 32.87 25.96 -62.71
C LEU A 133 34.38 25.81 -62.94
N ASN A 134 35.06 24.97 -62.15
CA ASN A 134 36.49 24.70 -62.31
C ASN A 134 36.81 24.03 -63.67
N ILE A 135 35.94 23.13 -64.14
CA ILE A 135 36.08 22.51 -65.46
C ILE A 135 35.85 23.55 -66.56
N ALA A 136 34.79 24.35 -66.44
CA ALA A 136 34.50 25.43 -67.38
C ALA A 136 35.65 26.45 -67.44
N GLU A 137 36.24 26.84 -66.30
CA GLU A 137 37.41 27.71 -66.26
C GLU A 137 38.62 27.09 -66.97
N LYS A 138 38.91 25.81 -66.74
CA LYS A 138 40.01 25.11 -67.42
C LYS A 138 39.79 25.01 -68.93
N VAL A 139 38.58 24.72 -69.38
CA VAL A 139 38.23 24.67 -70.81
C VAL A 139 38.30 26.06 -71.42
N LEU A 140 37.74 27.07 -70.76
CA LEU A 140 37.76 28.46 -71.21
C LEU A 140 39.20 28.99 -71.32
N ARG A 141 40.06 28.74 -70.33
CA ARG A 141 41.50 29.08 -70.40
C ARG A 141 42.22 28.39 -71.56
N LYS A 142 41.81 27.17 -71.92
CA LYS A 142 42.38 26.42 -73.05
C LYS A 142 41.94 27.01 -74.40
N GLU A 143 40.67 27.38 -74.53
CA GLU A 143 40.12 27.99 -75.76
C GLU A 143 40.60 29.45 -75.94
N LEU A 144 40.69 30.23 -74.86
CA LEU A 144 41.25 31.60 -74.87
C LEU A 144 42.79 31.64 -74.88
N ALA A 145 43.46 30.51 -75.07
CA ALA A 145 44.91 30.50 -75.31
C ALA A 145 45.26 31.05 -76.72
N ASP A 146 44.30 31.08 -77.65
CA ASP A 146 44.48 31.68 -78.97
C ASP A 146 44.14 33.18 -78.99
N LYS A 147 45.02 33.98 -79.59
CA LYS A 147 44.96 35.45 -79.60
C LYS A 147 43.73 35.98 -80.35
N LYS A 148 43.27 35.26 -81.39
CA LYS A 148 42.04 35.62 -82.13
C LYS A 148 40.77 35.43 -81.32
N ALA A 149 40.71 34.41 -80.47
CA ALA A 149 39.56 34.14 -79.62
C ALA A 149 39.41 35.20 -78.51
N GLN A 150 40.52 35.71 -77.98
CA GLN A 150 40.53 36.84 -77.02
C GLN A 150 39.99 38.14 -77.65
N GLU A 151 40.43 38.49 -78.86
CA GLU A 151 39.97 39.70 -79.54
C GLU A 151 38.47 39.65 -79.88
N ALA A 152 37.95 38.48 -80.27
CA ALA A 152 36.53 38.26 -80.54
C ALA A 152 35.66 38.42 -79.27
N LEU A 153 36.07 37.85 -78.14
CA LEU A 153 35.35 37.97 -76.87
C LEU A 153 35.28 39.43 -76.38
N VAL A 154 36.37 40.19 -76.53
CA VAL A 154 36.41 41.62 -76.17
C VAL A 154 35.47 42.44 -77.06
N SER A 155 35.42 42.14 -78.36
CA SER A 155 34.48 42.79 -79.28
C SER A 155 33.02 42.52 -78.90
N ASP A 156 32.67 41.27 -78.57
CA ASP A 156 31.30 40.89 -78.18
C ASP A 156 30.89 41.51 -76.84
N LEU A 157 31.76 41.50 -75.82
CA LEU A 157 31.47 42.12 -74.53
C LEU A 157 31.27 43.65 -74.65
N VAL A 158 32.02 44.31 -75.54
CA VAL A 158 31.83 45.74 -75.83
C VAL A 158 30.53 46.00 -76.60
N ALA A 159 30.06 45.05 -77.40
CA ALA A 159 28.75 45.15 -78.07
C ALA A 159 27.59 44.97 -77.07
N ASP A 160 27.66 43.99 -76.18
CA ASP A 160 26.63 43.70 -75.18
C ASP A 160 26.53 44.80 -74.10
N ALA A 161 27.66 45.36 -73.66
CA ALA A 161 27.69 46.47 -72.71
C ALA A 161 27.19 47.80 -73.30
N ARG A 162 27.05 47.90 -74.63
CA ARG A 162 26.41 49.04 -75.31
C ARG A 162 24.92 48.84 -75.55
N MET A 163 24.41 47.62 -75.34
CA MET A 163 23.01 47.23 -75.52
C MET A 163 22.19 47.24 -74.21
N ASN A 164 22.82 47.53 -73.06
CA ASN A 164 22.18 47.90 -71.79
C ASN A 164 22.52 49.35 -71.44
#